data_AF-A0A0X8D3R0-F1
#
_entry.id   AF-A0A0X8D3R0-F1
#
_cell.length_a   1.000
_cell.length_b   1.000
_cell.length_c   1.000
_cell.angle_alpha   90.00
_cell.angle_beta   90.00
_cell.angle_gamma   90.00
#
_symmetry.space_group_name_H-M   'P 1'
#
loop_
_entity.id
_entity.type
_entity.pdbx_description
1 polymer ?
#
loop_
_entity_poly.entity_id
_entity_poly.type
_entity_poly.pdbx_seq_one_letter_code
_entity_poly.pdbx_strand_id
1 'polypeptide(L)'
;MEFLLNHHNVKIVSPIAVYYSSDDSENDVNIEVAVPVMGNLPESERIKIRKLKAVKRMACVIHKGNNDKLADAYTAIQKWMEMNGYEIAGPSREVHLEGYWSTSNEDKHVTEIQIPVVKS
;
A
#
# COMPACT_ATOMS: atom_id res chain seq x y z
N MET A 1 19.46 4.73 -1.56
CA MET A 1 18.28 5.41 -1.02
C MET A 1 18.61 6.11 0.30
N GLU A 2 19.20 5.40 1.28
CA GLU A 2 19.60 5.96 2.58
C GLU A 2 20.46 7.24 2.52
N PHE A 3 21.44 7.31 1.62
CA PHE A 3 22.29 8.49 1.44
C PHE A 3 21.52 9.77 1.07
N LEU A 4 20.53 9.65 0.17
CA LEU A 4 19.68 10.78 -0.27
C LEU A 4 18.71 11.24 0.83
N LEU A 5 18.21 10.29 1.62
CA LEU A 5 17.28 10.58 2.71
C LEU A 5 17.95 11.34 3.85
N ASN A 6 19.17 10.92 4.21
CA ASN A 6 19.97 11.57 5.26
C ASN A 6 20.46 12.97 4.84
N HIS A 7 20.76 13.18 3.56
CA HIS A 7 21.23 14.48 3.07
C HIS A 7 20.12 15.56 3.03
N HIS A 8 18.86 15.15 2.88
CA HIS A 8 17.71 16.07 2.77
C HIS A 8 16.81 16.13 4.01
N ASN A 9 17.21 15.51 5.13
CA ASN A 9 16.45 15.48 6.39
C ASN A 9 15.00 14.98 6.21
N VAL A 10 14.83 13.93 5.39
CA VAL A 10 13.52 13.41 5.03
C VAL A 10 13.17 12.25 5.96
N LYS A 11 11.99 12.35 6.59
CA LYS A 11 11.43 11.24 7.36
C LYS A 11 10.66 10.31 6.45
N ILE A 12 11.08 9.05 6.43
CA ILE A 12 10.37 7.94 5.83
C ILE A 12 9.22 7.52 6.74
N VAL A 13 8.08 7.16 6.16
CA VAL A 13 7.07 6.34 6.82
C VAL A 13 6.99 4.96 6.14
N SER A 14 6.13 4.08 6.65
CA SER A 14 5.88 2.73 6.15
C SER A 14 5.86 2.62 4.61
N PRO A 15 6.66 1.72 4.01
CA PRO A 15 6.63 1.46 2.57
C PRO A 15 5.22 1.06 2.11
N ILE A 16 4.90 1.42 0.88
CA ILE A 16 3.64 1.07 0.25
C ILE A 16 3.84 0.33 -1.06
N ALA A 17 2.96 -0.62 -1.34
CA ALA A 17 2.76 -1.20 -2.66
C ALA A 17 1.38 -0.77 -3.19
N VAL A 18 1.33 -0.22 -4.40
CA VAL A 18 0.08 0.19 -5.06
C VAL A 18 -0.18 -0.75 -6.23
N TYR A 19 -1.34 -1.39 -6.24
CA TYR A 19 -1.74 -2.37 -7.24
C TYR A 19 -2.74 -1.71 -8.19
N TYR A 20 -2.34 -1.55 -9.45
CA TYR A 20 -3.21 -1.04 -10.51
C TYR A 20 -3.87 -2.21 -11.22
N SER A 21 -5.21 -2.25 -11.24
CA SER A 21 -5.95 -3.20 -12.08
C SER A 21 -5.71 -2.83 -13.55
N SER A 22 -5.21 -3.78 -14.33
CA SER A 22 -5.21 -3.66 -15.79
C SER A 22 -6.62 -3.96 -16.32
N ASP A 23 -7.10 -3.15 -17.26
CA ASP A 23 -8.29 -3.48 -18.05
C ASP A 23 -7.97 -4.56 -19.12
N ASP A 24 -6.68 -4.80 -19.37
CA ASP A 24 -6.17 -5.76 -20.36
C ASP A 24 -5.58 -7.02 -19.70
N SER A 25 -6.35 -8.11 -19.78
CA SER A 25 -5.95 -9.52 -19.61
C SER A 25 -5.36 -9.97 -18.26
N GLU A 26 -5.68 -11.21 -17.90
CA GLU A 26 -5.49 -11.87 -16.61
C GLU A 26 -4.04 -12.00 -16.07
N ASN A 27 -3.02 -11.36 -16.67
CA ASN A 27 -1.60 -11.67 -16.37
C ASN A 27 -0.62 -10.49 -16.16
N ASP A 28 -1.02 -9.22 -16.30
CA ASP A 28 -0.13 -8.09 -16.04
C ASP A 28 -0.54 -7.31 -14.79
N VAL A 29 0.02 -7.70 -13.63
CA VAL A 29 -0.13 -6.94 -12.39
C VAL A 29 0.86 -5.77 -12.40
N ASN A 30 0.35 -4.56 -12.59
CA ASN A 30 1.17 -3.36 -12.49
C ASN A 30 1.25 -2.92 -11.01
N ILE A 31 2.44 -3.09 -10.42
CA ILE A 31 2.71 -2.75 -9.02
C ILE A 31 3.71 -1.60 -8.95
N GLU A 32 3.36 -0.56 -8.20
CA GLU A 32 4.28 0.50 -7.81
C GLU A 32 4.68 0.34 -6.35
N VAL A 33 5.98 0.18 -6.10
CA VAL A 33 6.54 0.22 -4.74
C VAL A 33 7.07 1.62 -4.47
N ALA A 34 6.58 2.24 -3.40
CA ALA A 34 6.95 3.60 -3.03
C ALA A 34 7.18 3.73 -1.54
N VAL A 35 7.90 4.78 -1.16
CA VAL A 35 8.13 5.15 0.24
C VAL A 35 7.55 6.53 0.44
N PRO A 36 6.51 6.70 1.27
CA PRO A 36 5.99 8.03 1.55
C PRO A 36 7.00 8.81 2.40
N VAL A 37 7.13 10.09 2.08
CA VAL A 37 8.16 10.97 2.62
C VAL A 37 7.54 12.25 3.16
N MET A 38 8.03 12.73 4.30
CA MET A 38 7.72 14.07 4.80
C MET A 38 8.84 15.04 4.42
N GLY A 39 8.50 16.05 3.63
CA GLY A 39 9.44 17.07 3.13
C GLY A 39 9.48 17.14 1.62
N ASN A 40 10.37 17.98 1.08
CA ASN A 40 10.61 18.09 -0.35
C ASN A 40 11.88 17.33 -0.72
N LEU A 41 11.78 16.45 -1.70
CA LEU A 41 12.91 15.78 -2.33
C LEU A 41 12.98 16.21 -3.80
N PRO A 42 14.17 16.56 -4.31
CA PRO A 42 14.33 16.76 -5.75
C PRO A 42 14.12 15.41 -6.46
N GLU A 43 13.43 15.45 -7.59
CA GLU A 43 13.37 14.30 -8.49
C GLU A 43 14.74 14.05 -9.14
N SER A 44 14.94 12.82 -9.59
CA SER A 44 16.08 12.44 -10.43
C SER A 44 15.61 11.56 -11.59
N GLU A 45 16.55 11.07 -12.39
CA GLU A 45 16.25 10.05 -13.40
C GLU A 45 15.72 8.75 -12.77
N ARG A 46 16.20 8.40 -11.57
CA ARG A 46 15.88 7.13 -10.89
C ARG A 46 14.78 7.24 -9.84
N ILE A 47 14.51 8.45 -9.35
CA ILE A 47 13.54 8.70 -8.28
C ILE A 47 12.52 9.72 -8.78
N LYS A 48 11.26 9.31 -8.81
CA LYS A 48 10.12 10.17 -9.09
C LYS A 48 9.40 10.50 -7.80
N ILE A 49 9.01 11.76 -7.64
CA ILE A 49 8.34 12.28 -6.46
C ILE A 49 6.97 12.80 -6.91
N ARG A 50 5.93 12.09 -6.49
CA ARG A 50 4.55 12.47 -6.80
C ARG A 50 3.70 12.53 -5.55
N LYS A 51 2.66 13.35 -5.58
CA LYS A 51 1.60 13.32 -4.57
C LYS A 51 0.59 12.25 -4.97
N LEU A 52 0.36 11.29 -4.07
CA LEU A 52 -0.75 10.35 -4.22
C LEU A 52 -2.06 11.10 -4.02
N LYS A 53 -3.02 10.91 -4.92
CA LYS A 53 -4.33 11.59 -4.85
C LYS A 53 -5.08 11.12 -3.60
N ALA A 54 -5.73 12.07 -2.92
CA ALA A 54 -6.64 11.74 -1.83
C ALA A 54 -7.81 10.90 -2.35
N VAL A 55 -8.19 9.89 -1.58
CA VAL A 55 -9.33 9.02 -1.87
C VAL A 55 -10.44 9.35 -0.87
N LYS A 56 -11.66 9.55 -1.36
CA LYS A 56 -12.80 10.02 -0.54
C LYS A 56 -13.24 8.98 0.50
N ARG A 57 -13.26 7.70 0.13
CA ARG A 57 -13.64 6.58 1.01
C ARG A 57 -12.73 5.39 0.74
N MET A 58 -12.33 4.74 1.82
CA MET A 58 -11.40 3.63 1.82
C MET A 58 -11.96 2.54 2.72
N ALA A 59 -11.99 1.31 2.23
CA ALA A 59 -12.10 0.15 3.10
C ALA A 59 -10.67 -0.21 3.55
N CYS A 60 -10.47 -0.43 4.85
CA CYS A 60 -9.18 -0.81 5.41
C CYS A 60 -9.30 -2.08 6.24
N VAL A 61 -8.28 -2.93 6.18
CA VAL A 61 -8.12 -4.09 7.08
C VAL A 61 -6.65 -4.21 7.49
N ILE A 62 -6.41 -4.57 8.75
CA ILE A 62 -5.06 -4.81 9.27
C ILE A 62 -4.83 -6.31 9.40
N HIS A 63 -3.82 -6.80 8.71
CA HIS A 63 -3.27 -8.15 8.86
C HIS A 63 -2.10 -8.12 9.85
N LYS A 64 -2.06 -9.10 10.76
CA LYS A 64 -0.95 -9.29 11.70
C LYS A 64 -0.40 -10.70 11.52
N GLY A 65 0.91 -10.80 11.33
CA GLY A 65 1.62 -12.05 11.11
C GLY A 65 2.13 -12.19 9.68
N ASN A 66 2.63 -13.38 9.35
CA ASN A 66 3.30 -13.65 8.09
C ASN A 66 2.42 -13.30 6.87
N ASN A 67 3.04 -12.69 5.86
CA ASN A 67 2.42 -12.28 4.60
C ASN A 67 1.85 -13.45 3.78
N ASP A 68 2.25 -14.69 4.03
CA ASP A 68 1.66 -15.90 3.40
C ASP A 68 0.15 -16.00 3.64
N LYS A 69 -0.35 -15.37 4.72
CA LYS A 69 -1.78 -15.33 5.08
C LYS A 69 -2.47 -14.03 4.67
N LEU A 70 -1.81 -13.16 3.91
CA LEU A 70 -2.38 -11.87 3.53
C LEU A 70 -3.63 -12.03 2.64
N ALA A 71 -3.74 -13.14 1.90
CA ALA A 71 -4.94 -13.50 1.14
C ALA A 71 -6.20 -13.65 2.01
N ASP A 72 -6.06 -14.06 3.27
CA ASP A 72 -7.18 -14.16 4.21
C ASP A 72 -7.73 -12.77 4.55
N ALA A 73 -6.84 -11.77 4.69
CA ALA A 73 -7.22 -10.39 4.94
C ALA A 73 -7.93 -9.77 3.72
N TYR A 74 -7.44 -10.04 2.49
CA TYR A 74 -8.14 -9.67 1.25
C TYR A 74 -9.54 -10.28 1.18
N THR A 75 -9.66 -11.58 1.49
CA THR A 75 -10.95 -12.27 1.51
C THR A 75 -11.90 -11.64 2.54
N ALA A 76 -11.40 -11.29 3.72
CA ALA A 76 -12.21 -10.68 4.78
C ALA A 76 -12.74 -9.29 4.37
N ILE A 77 -11.90 -8.42 3.81
CA ILE A 77 -12.32 -7.08 3.41
C ILE A 77 -13.25 -7.10 2.18
N GLN A 78 -13.02 -7.99 1.22
CA GLN A 78 -13.91 -8.17 0.06
C GLN A 78 -15.32 -8.60 0.50
N LYS A 79 -15.41 -9.62 1.37
CA LYS A 79 -16.71 -10.05 1.94
C LYS A 79 -17.40 -8.92 2.69
N TRP A 80 -16.64 -8.16 3.50
CA TRP A 80 -17.20 -7.01 4.21
C TRP A 80 -17.72 -5.95 3.23
N MET A 81 -17.00 -5.64 2.16
CA MET A 81 -17.42 -4.69 1.15
C MET A 81 -18.73 -5.12 0.47
N GLU A 82 -18.79 -6.38 0.01
CA GLU A 82 -19.99 -6.97 -0.61
C GLU A 82 -21.21 -6.89 0.32
N MET A 83 -21.06 -7.31 1.58
CA MET A 83 -22.13 -7.27 2.57
C MET A 83 -22.63 -5.87 2.90
N ASN A 84 -21.80 -4.84 2.67
CA ASN A 84 -22.10 -3.44 2.99
C ASN A 84 -22.41 -2.59 1.74
N GLY A 85 -22.46 -3.19 0.54
CA GLY A 85 -22.78 -2.51 -0.71
C GLY A 85 -21.69 -1.53 -1.15
N TYR A 86 -20.41 -1.95 -1.07
CA TYR A 86 -19.28 -1.18 -1.57
C TYR A 86 -18.63 -1.84 -2.78
N GLU A 87 -18.31 -1.02 -3.78
CA GLU A 87 -17.57 -1.40 -4.97
C GLU A 87 -16.18 -0.77 -4.99
N ILE A 88 -15.23 -1.46 -5.63
CA ILE A 88 -13.86 -0.97 -5.83
C ILE A 88 -13.89 0.26 -6.75
N ALA A 89 -13.23 1.33 -6.32
CA ALA A 89 -13.22 2.62 -7.01
C ALA A 89 -11.82 3.08 -7.44
N GLY A 90 -10.84 2.18 -7.45
CA GLY A 90 -9.47 2.50 -7.83
C GLY A 90 -8.44 1.48 -7.32
N PRO A 91 -7.14 1.79 -7.48
CA PRO A 91 -6.06 0.88 -7.14
C PRO A 91 -5.96 0.62 -5.64
N SER A 92 -5.82 -0.65 -5.26
CA SER A 92 -5.60 -1.05 -3.87
C SER A 92 -4.17 -0.73 -3.44
N ARG A 93 -3.96 -0.67 -2.13
CA ARG A 93 -2.66 -0.40 -1.53
C ARG A 93 -2.41 -1.33 -0.36
N GLU A 94 -1.16 -1.74 -0.22
CA GLU A 94 -0.64 -2.35 0.99
C GLU A 94 0.31 -1.37 1.65
N VAL A 95 0.09 -1.10 2.94
CA VAL A 95 0.98 -0.29 3.77
C VAL A 95 1.64 -1.24 4.76
N HIS A 96 2.94 -1.48 4.59
CA HIS A 96 3.67 -2.36 5.47
C HIS A 96 4.11 -1.57 6.71
N LEU A 97 3.33 -1.66 7.78
CA LEU A 97 3.53 -0.92 9.03
C LEU A 97 4.70 -1.49 9.83
N GLU A 98 4.82 -2.82 9.88
CA GLU A 98 5.93 -3.55 10.47
C GLU A 98 6.38 -4.66 9.51
N GLY A 99 7.69 -4.83 9.34
CA GLY A 99 8.24 -5.75 8.35
C GLY A 99 9.72 -6.04 8.57
N TYR A 100 10.39 -6.54 7.53
CA TYR A 100 11.79 -6.95 7.63
C TYR A 100 12.78 -5.84 8.05
N TRP A 101 12.42 -4.57 7.87
CA TRP A 101 13.25 -3.44 8.33
C TRP A 101 13.14 -3.19 9.85
N SER A 102 12.11 -3.71 10.52
CA SER A 102 11.87 -3.51 11.96
C SER A 102 12.01 -4.80 12.78
N THR A 103 11.73 -5.97 12.21
CA THR A 103 11.78 -7.26 12.89
C THR A 103 12.13 -8.38 11.92
N SER A 104 12.92 -9.37 12.39
CA SER A 104 13.18 -10.62 11.65
C SER A 104 12.14 -11.70 11.95
N ASN A 105 11.26 -11.48 12.93
CA ASN A 105 10.16 -12.38 13.24
C ASN A 105 8.93 -11.99 12.43
N GLU A 106 8.59 -12.82 11.44
CA GLU A 106 7.48 -12.60 10.50
C GLU A 106 6.09 -12.61 11.18
N ASP A 107 5.94 -13.28 12.33
CA ASP A 107 4.69 -13.25 13.11
C ASP A 107 4.40 -11.86 13.70
N LYS A 108 5.39 -10.97 13.69
CA LYS A 108 5.26 -9.58 14.13
C LYS A 108 5.06 -8.60 12.98
N HIS A 109 5.00 -9.07 11.73
CA HIS A 109 4.68 -8.20 10.61
C HIS A 109 3.26 -7.66 10.74
N VAL A 110 3.07 -6.44 10.25
CA VAL A 110 1.78 -5.75 10.25
C VAL A 110 1.62 -5.08 8.90
N THR A 111 0.58 -5.45 8.16
CA THR A 111 0.25 -4.88 6.85
C THR A 111 -1.19 -4.38 6.88
N GLU A 112 -1.40 -3.12 6.49
CA GLU A 112 -2.73 -2.56 6.26
C GLU A 112 -3.07 -2.64 4.77
N ILE A 113 -4.15 -3.33 4.41
CA ILE A 113 -4.70 -3.33 3.06
C ILE A 113 -5.74 -2.22 2.98
N GLN A 114 -5.62 -1.38 1.95
CA GLN A 114 -6.49 -0.24 1.68
C GLN A 114 -7.10 -0.38 0.29
N ILE A 115 -8.43 -0.44 0.19
CA ILE A 115 -9.17 -0.54 -1.08
C ILE A 115 -10.05 0.70 -1.26
N PRO A 116 -9.82 1.56 -2.28
CA PRO A 116 -10.71 2.68 -2.59
C PRO A 116 -12.12 2.17 -2.87
N VAL A 117 -13.13 2.79 -2.28
CA VAL A 117 -14.53 2.34 -2.44
C VAL A 117 -15.51 3.46 -2.75
N VAL A 118 -16.58 3.09 -3.47
CA VAL A 118 -17.82 3.87 -3.58
C VAL A 118 -18.99 3.00 -3.10
N LYS A 119 -20.04 3.65 -2.62
CA LYS A 119 -21.25 2.93 -2.20
C LYS A 119 -22.14 2.74 -3.43
N SER A 120 -22.57 1.50 -3.67
CA SER A 120 -23.53 1.15 -4.72
C SER A 120 -24.93 1.66 -4.38
#